data_AF-A0A1G5VJF3-F1
#
_entry.id   AF-A0A1G5VJF3-F1
#
_cell.length_a   1.000
_cell.length_b   1.000
_cell.length_c   1.000
_cell.angle_alpha   90.00
_cell.angle_beta   90.00
_cell.angle_gamma   90.00
#
_symmetry.space_group_name_H-M   'P 1'
#
loop_
_entity.id
_entity.type
_entity.pdbx_description
1 polymer ?
#
loop_
_entity_poly.entity_id
_entity_poly.type
_entity_poly.pdbx_seq_one_letter_code
_entity_poly.pdbx_strand_id
1 'polypeptide(L)'
;MIKVNVPDIVGGGYGTFWRWRGRYRVVKGSRASKKSKTTALWYIYNMMKYPAANLLVVRKVARTLQNSCFSDLRWAIERLHVGRYWKATRSPMEITFLPTGQRILFAGLDDPLKITSISVPKGVLCWMWLNITGSH
;
A
#
# COMPACT_ATOMS: atom_id res chain seq x y z
N MET A 1 -11.52 -17.88 6.72
CA MET A 1 -10.13 -17.37 6.79
C MET A 1 -9.51 -17.47 5.40
N ILE A 2 -9.03 -16.36 4.82
CA ILE A 2 -8.39 -16.37 3.49
C ILE A 2 -7.01 -17.05 3.63
N LYS A 3 -6.80 -18.20 2.99
CA LYS A 3 -5.51 -18.91 2.99
C LYS A 3 -4.62 -18.33 1.89
N VAL A 4 -3.56 -17.62 2.26
CA VAL A 4 -2.54 -17.10 1.34
C VAL A 4 -1.18 -17.69 1.72
N ASN A 5 -0.53 -18.39 0.78
CA ASN A 5 0.82 -18.92 0.97
C ASN A 5 1.87 -17.84 0.61
N VAL A 6 2.31 -17.07 1.60
CA VAL A 6 3.20 -15.91 1.42
C VAL A 6 4.64 -16.29 1.04
N PRO A 7 5.28 -17.33 1.63
CA PRO A 7 6.65 -17.72 1.30
C PRO A 7 6.91 -18.00 -0.18
N ASP A 8 6.00 -18.72 -0.86
CA ASP A 8 6.16 -19.08 -2.28
C ASP A 8 6.06 -17.87 -3.23
N ILE A 9 5.40 -16.79 -2.79
CA ILE A 9 5.12 -15.61 -3.62
C ILE A 9 6.25 -14.56 -3.52
N VAL A 10 6.91 -14.48 -2.36
CA VAL A 10 7.88 -13.42 -2.04
C VAL A 10 9.32 -13.80 -2.45
N GLY A 11 9.63 -15.10 -2.50
CA GLY A 11 11.00 -15.60 -2.70
C GLY A 11 11.93 -15.33 -1.50
N GLY A 12 13.12 -15.94 -1.53
CA GLY A 12 14.13 -15.78 -0.47
C GLY A 12 14.72 -14.36 -0.39
N GLY A 13 15.15 -13.94 0.81
CA GLY A 13 15.90 -12.69 1.02
C GLY A 13 15.14 -11.49 1.61
N TYR A 14 13.80 -11.55 1.70
CA TYR A 14 12.98 -10.45 2.27
C TYR A 14 12.49 -10.71 3.71
N GLY A 15 12.96 -11.75 4.38
CA GLY A 15 12.45 -12.14 5.71
C GLY A 15 12.60 -11.08 6.81
N THR A 16 13.61 -10.21 6.74
CA THR A 16 13.79 -9.06 7.64
C THR A 16 12.80 -7.93 7.35
N PHE A 17 12.44 -7.72 6.08
CA PHE A 17 11.39 -6.77 5.69
C PHE A 17 10.01 -7.19 6.21
N TRP A 18 9.68 -8.48 6.14
CA TRP A 18 8.37 -8.97 6.58
C TRP A 18 8.15 -8.92 8.10
N ARG A 19 9.21 -9.13 8.89
CA ARG A 19 9.15 -9.27 10.36
C ARG A 19 9.28 -7.96 11.15
N TRP A 20 9.57 -6.84 10.49
CA TRP A 20 9.86 -5.58 11.19
C TRP A 20 8.61 -4.93 11.81
N ARG A 21 8.68 -4.51 13.08
CA ARG A 21 7.54 -4.00 13.88
C ARG A 21 7.64 -2.52 14.32
N GLY A 22 8.60 -1.73 13.82
CA GLY A 22 8.75 -0.34 14.25
C GLY A 22 7.67 0.62 13.69
N ARG A 23 7.71 1.90 14.11
CA ARG A 23 6.73 2.94 13.70
C ARG A 23 6.96 3.53 12.30
N TYR A 24 8.21 3.69 11.87
CA TYR A 24 8.58 4.22 10.55
C TYR A 24 9.42 3.23 9.73
N ARG A 25 8.86 2.68 8.65
CA ARG A 25 9.60 1.76 7.76
C ARG A 25 10.15 2.53 6.58
N VAL A 26 11.42 2.91 6.65
CA VAL A 26 12.10 3.62 5.55
C VAL A 26 12.81 2.59 4.66
N VAL A 27 12.33 2.44 3.43
CA VAL A 27 12.95 1.56 2.43
C VAL A 27 13.73 2.41 1.42
N LYS A 28 15.03 2.61 1.65
CA LYS A 28 15.94 3.23 0.65
C LYS A 28 16.43 2.18 -0.33
N GLY A 29 16.43 2.48 -1.64
CA GLY A 29 16.90 1.54 -2.65
C GLY A 29 17.11 2.16 -4.02
N SER A 30 18.04 1.57 -4.78
CA SER A 30 18.41 1.95 -6.14
C SER A 30 17.28 1.71 -7.15
N ARG A 31 17.31 2.46 -8.26
CA ARG A 31 16.44 2.30 -9.43
C ARG A 31 16.42 0.82 -9.86
N ALA A 32 15.23 0.26 -10.11
CA ALA A 32 14.98 -1.15 -10.46
C ALA A 32 15.07 -2.23 -9.35
N SER A 33 15.30 -1.86 -8.08
CA SER A 33 15.15 -2.84 -7.00
C SER A 33 13.66 -3.16 -6.78
N LYS A 34 13.27 -4.44 -6.75
CA LYS A 34 11.89 -4.98 -6.63
C LYS A 34 11.10 -4.55 -5.37
N LYS A 35 11.55 -3.52 -4.66
CA LYS A 35 11.11 -3.05 -3.35
C LYS A 35 9.67 -2.51 -3.36
N SER A 36 9.23 -1.78 -4.39
CA SER A 36 7.86 -1.25 -4.45
C SER A 36 6.83 -2.38 -4.57
N LYS A 37 7.11 -3.41 -5.38
CA LYS A 37 6.27 -4.60 -5.54
C LYS A 37 6.21 -5.46 -4.27
N THR A 38 7.34 -5.69 -3.60
CA THR A 38 7.36 -6.40 -2.31
C THR A 38 6.59 -5.63 -1.23
N THR A 39 6.69 -4.30 -1.24
CA THR A 39 5.97 -3.43 -0.30
C THR A 39 4.47 -3.47 -0.56
N ALA A 40 4.05 -3.44 -1.82
CA ALA A 40 2.64 -3.60 -2.20
C ALA A 40 2.07 -4.94 -1.74
N LEU A 41 2.79 -6.06 -1.96
CA LEU A 41 2.39 -7.39 -1.47
C LEU A 41 2.25 -7.42 0.06
N TRP A 42 3.21 -6.83 0.77
CA TRP A 42 3.16 -6.75 2.23
C TRP A 42 1.95 -5.96 2.72
N TYR A 43 1.64 -4.81 2.11
CA TYR A 43 0.49 -4.02 2.50
C TYR A 43 -0.83 -4.74 2.26
N ILE A 44 -1.04 -5.33 1.08
CA ILE A 44 -2.29 -6.07 0.79
C ILE A 44 -2.45 -7.24 1.78
N TYR A 45 -1.39 -8.00 2.03
CA TYR A 45 -1.44 -9.10 3.01
C TYR A 45 -1.78 -8.60 4.43
N ASN A 46 -1.10 -7.57 4.91
CA ASN A 46 -1.30 -7.08 6.28
C ASN A 46 -2.64 -6.35 6.45
N MET A 47 -3.14 -5.66 5.42
CA MET A 47 -4.48 -5.08 5.44
C MET A 47 -5.55 -6.16 5.64
N MET A 48 -5.44 -7.31 4.96
CA MET A 48 -6.35 -8.44 5.17
C MET A 48 -6.18 -9.10 6.54
N LYS A 49 -4.99 -9.02 7.14
CA LYS A 49 -4.68 -9.60 8.46
C LYS A 49 -5.19 -8.75 9.62
N TYR A 50 -5.19 -7.43 9.48
CA TYR A 50 -5.53 -6.49 10.56
C TYR A 50 -6.76 -5.66 10.18
N PRO A 51 -7.99 -6.06 10.56
CA PRO A 51 -9.26 -5.47 10.08
C PRO A 51 -9.50 -3.97 10.34
N ALA A 52 -8.71 -3.35 11.22
CA ALA A 52 -8.83 -1.93 11.57
C ALA A 52 -7.75 -1.05 10.92
N ALA A 53 -6.85 -1.62 10.12
CA ALA A 53 -5.75 -0.89 9.53
C ALA A 53 -6.15 -0.17 8.24
N ASN A 54 -5.83 1.11 8.13
CA ASN A 54 -5.88 1.83 6.85
C ASN A 54 -4.47 2.25 6.42
N LEU A 55 -4.30 2.42 5.11
CA LEU A 55 -3.04 2.83 4.50
C LEU A 55 -3.23 4.17 3.78
N LEU A 56 -2.34 5.12 4.05
CA LEU A 56 -2.19 6.34 3.26
C LEU A 56 -0.93 6.24 2.41
N VAL A 57 -1.05 6.37 1.10
CA VAL A 57 0.08 6.42 0.17
C VAL A 57 0.33 7.87 -0.22
N VAL A 58 1.52 8.37 0.09
CA VAL A 58 1.92 9.75 -0.15
C VAL A 58 3.06 9.84 -1.15
N ARG A 59 2.94 10.73 -2.14
CA ARG A 59 4.02 11.08 -3.08
C ARG A 59 4.17 12.58 -3.24
N LYS A 60 5.30 13.03 -3.80
CA LYS A 60 5.53 14.45 -4.12
C LYS A 60 4.44 15.04 -5.04
N VAL A 61 4.02 14.28 -6.06
CA VAL A 61 3.02 14.72 -7.05
C VAL A 61 1.92 13.66 -7.15
N ALA A 62 0.67 14.04 -6.83
CA ALA A 62 -0.48 13.14 -6.79
C ALA A 62 -0.69 12.41 -8.13
N ARG A 63 -0.51 13.10 -9.25
CA ARG A 63 -0.70 12.55 -10.60
C ARG A 63 0.15 11.31 -10.88
N THR A 64 1.32 11.22 -10.25
CA THR A 64 2.24 10.08 -10.45
C THR A 64 1.84 8.84 -9.66
N LEU A 65 0.93 8.96 -8.67
CA LEU A 65 0.47 7.82 -7.84
C LEU A 65 -0.31 6.79 -8.67
N GLN A 66 -1.10 7.25 -9.63
CA GLN A 66 -1.94 6.39 -10.46
C GLN A 66 -1.11 5.36 -11.24
N ASN A 67 -0.02 5.82 -11.85
CA ASN A 67 0.84 4.99 -12.69
C ASN A 67 1.94 4.26 -11.89
N SER A 68 2.08 4.54 -10.60
CA SER A 68 3.08 3.91 -9.73
C SER A 68 2.42 3.07 -8.62
N CYS A 69 2.28 3.61 -7.41
CA CYS A 69 1.83 2.88 -6.24
C CYS A 69 0.44 2.25 -6.41
N PHE A 70 -0.49 2.94 -7.07
CA PHE A 70 -1.84 2.41 -7.31
C PHE A 70 -1.78 1.18 -8.24
N SER A 71 -0.97 1.25 -9.30
CA SER A 71 -0.71 0.12 -10.21
C SER A 71 -0.03 -1.04 -9.48
N ASP A 72 0.99 -0.78 -8.67
CA ASP A 72 1.71 -1.81 -7.89
C ASP A 72 0.78 -2.51 -6.88
N LEU A 73 -0.13 -1.78 -6.22
CA LEU A 73 -1.11 -2.35 -5.29
C LEU A 73 -2.17 -3.19 -6.00
N ARG A 74 -2.67 -2.74 -7.16
CA ARG A 74 -3.57 -3.58 -7.98
C ARG A 74 -2.86 -4.84 -8.46
N TRP A 75 -1.62 -4.72 -8.92
CA TRP A 75 -0.80 -5.87 -9.28
C TRP A 75 -0.65 -6.85 -8.12
N ALA A 76 -0.42 -6.36 -6.89
CA ALA A 76 -0.32 -7.20 -5.71
C ALA A 76 -1.65 -7.92 -5.37
N ILE A 77 -2.80 -7.24 -5.51
CA ILE A 77 -4.13 -7.84 -5.33
C ILE A 77 -4.36 -9.00 -6.29
N GLU A 78 -4.06 -8.79 -7.58
CA GLU A 78 -4.18 -9.83 -8.60
C GLU A 78 -3.19 -10.97 -8.35
N ARG A 79 -1.94 -10.65 -8.00
CA ARG A 79 -0.89 -11.63 -7.73
C ARG A 79 -1.22 -12.54 -6.55
N LEU A 80 -1.94 -12.02 -5.56
CA LEU A 80 -2.43 -12.78 -4.40
C LEU A 80 -3.77 -13.50 -4.67
N HIS A 81 -4.37 -13.34 -5.87
CA HIS A 81 -5.67 -13.91 -6.25
C HIS A 81 -6.82 -13.51 -5.32
N VAL A 82 -6.75 -12.30 -4.75
CA VAL A 82 -7.74 -11.77 -3.81
C VAL A 82 -8.61 -10.66 -4.39
N GLY A 83 -8.56 -10.44 -5.72
CA GLY A 83 -9.30 -9.38 -6.43
C GLY A 83 -10.77 -9.26 -6.06
N ARG A 84 -11.46 -10.40 -5.85
CA ARG A 84 -12.89 -10.44 -5.45
C ARG A 84 -13.21 -9.69 -4.14
N TYR A 85 -12.23 -9.50 -3.28
CA TYR A 85 -12.40 -8.84 -1.97
C TYR A 85 -11.98 -7.36 -1.99
N TRP A 86 -11.50 -6.85 -3.13
CA TRP A 86 -10.96 -5.50 -3.24
C TRP A 86 -11.69 -4.72 -4.34
N LYS A 87 -12.07 -3.48 -4.02
CA LYS A 87 -12.65 -2.54 -4.98
C LYS A 87 -11.69 -1.37 -5.18
N ALA A 88 -11.20 -1.19 -6.40
CA ALA A 88 -10.31 -0.09 -6.75
C ALA A 88 -11.06 0.98 -7.56
N THR A 89 -11.07 2.22 -7.09
CA THR A 89 -11.65 3.38 -7.76
C THR A 89 -10.55 4.35 -8.19
N ARG A 90 -10.74 5.02 -9.33
CA ARG A 90 -9.77 6.01 -9.87
C ARG A 90 -10.17 7.45 -9.56
N SER A 91 -11.45 7.72 -9.31
CA SER A 91 -11.97 9.02 -8.92
C SER A 91 -13.11 8.82 -7.91
N PRO A 92 -12.91 9.08 -6.60
CA PRO A 92 -11.61 9.34 -5.97
C PRO A 92 -10.67 8.13 -6.06
N MET A 93 -9.35 8.38 -6.08
CA MET A 93 -8.32 7.33 -6.16
C MET A 93 -8.23 6.61 -4.82
N GLU A 94 -8.83 5.42 -4.73
CA GLU A 94 -8.89 4.62 -3.50
C GLU A 94 -8.91 3.12 -3.82
N ILE A 95 -8.49 2.31 -2.85
CA ILE A 95 -8.69 0.85 -2.90
C ILE A 95 -9.32 0.42 -1.58
N THR A 96 -10.50 -0.20 -1.63
CA THR A 96 -11.28 -0.63 -0.46
C THR A 96 -11.25 -2.16 -0.33
N PHE A 97 -10.96 -2.66 0.87
CA PHE A 97 -11.16 -4.06 1.21
C PHE A 97 -12.62 -4.27 1.65
N LEU A 98 -13.40 -4.96 0.82
CA LEU A 98 -14.84 -5.09 0.95
C LEU A 98 -15.30 -5.77 2.26
N PRO A 99 -14.64 -6.84 2.77
CA PRO A 99 -15.12 -7.55 3.96
C PRO A 99 -15.16 -6.70 5.24
N THR A 100 -14.24 -5.76 5.40
CA THR A 100 -14.10 -4.94 6.62
C THR A 100 -14.40 -3.47 6.38
N GLY A 101 -14.28 -3.00 5.13
CA GLY A 101 -14.44 -1.61 4.72
C GLY A 101 -13.18 -0.76 4.89
N GLN A 102 -12.02 -1.38 5.15
CA GLN A 102 -10.74 -0.67 5.22
C GLN A 102 -10.36 -0.06 3.88
N ARG A 103 -9.61 1.05 3.93
CA ARG A 103 -9.23 1.82 2.74
C ARG A 103 -7.73 2.04 2.62
N ILE A 104 -7.30 2.05 1.37
CA ILE A 104 -6.02 2.58 0.92
C ILE A 104 -6.31 3.90 0.21
N LEU A 105 -5.82 5.00 0.79
CA LEU A 105 -5.98 6.35 0.29
C LEU A 105 -4.69 6.82 -0.39
N PHE A 106 -4.81 7.74 -1.34
CA PHE A 106 -3.69 8.26 -2.12
C PHE A 106 -3.70 9.78 -2.07
N ALA A 107 -2.59 10.38 -1.62
CA ALA A 107 -2.46 11.83 -1.49
C ALA A 107 -1.11 12.30 -2.05
N GLY A 108 -1.11 13.46 -2.69
CA GLY A 108 0.11 14.13 -3.13
C GLY A 108 0.49 15.29 -2.21
N LEU A 109 1.78 15.50 -1.98
CA LEU A 109 2.31 16.63 -1.22
C LEU A 109 2.13 17.97 -1.95
N ASP A 110 1.82 17.92 -3.26
CA ASP A 110 1.44 19.07 -4.09
C ASP A 110 0.08 19.68 -3.69
N ASP A 111 -0.73 18.97 -2.90
CA ASP A 111 -2.00 19.44 -2.37
C ASP A 111 -2.06 19.24 -0.84
N PRO A 112 -1.47 20.15 -0.05
CA PRO A 112 -1.35 20.01 1.40
C PRO A 112 -2.71 20.01 2.13
N LEU A 113 -3.73 20.68 1.59
CA LEU A 113 -5.08 20.70 2.15
C LEU A 113 -5.74 19.32 2.14
N LYS A 114 -5.43 18.49 1.12
CA LYS A 114 -5.91 17.11 1.08
C LYS A 114 -5.23 16.20 2.07
N ILE A 115 -4.05 16.54 2.58
CA ILE A 115 -3.31 15.73 3.56
C ILE A 115 -3.78 16.04 4.98
N THR A 116 -4.04 17.31 5.28
CA THR A 116 -4.49 17.75 6.61
C THR A 116 -5.93 17.33 6.93
N SER A 117 -6.74 17.05 5.91
CA SER A 117 -8.16 16.66 6.04
C SER A 117 -8.43 15.16 5.92
N ILE A 118 -7.39 14.31 5.90
CA ILE A 118 -7.56 12.87 5.72
C ILE A 118 -8.19 12.24 6.97
N SER A 119 -9.44 11.82 6.81
CA SER A 119 -10.15 10.98 7.77
C SER A 119 -10.49 9.64 7.10
N VAL A 120 -10.45 8.56 7.90
CA VAL A 120 -10.84 7.22 7.45
C VAL A 120 -12.18 6.87 8.10
N PRO A 121 -13.19 6.40 7.35
CA PRO A 121 -14.52 6.14 7.89
C PRO A 121 -14.60 4.92 8.82
N LYS A 122 -13.60 4.02 8.77
CA LYS A 122 -13.53 2.83 9.62
C LYS A 122 -12.08 2.56 10.04
N GLY A 123 -11.86 2.23 11.31
CA GLY A 123 -10.54 1.89 11.84
C GLY A 123 -9.64 3.12 12.06
N VAL A 124 -8.33 2.90 12.13
CA VAL A 124 -7.33 3.97 12.33
C VAL A 124 -6.38 4.03 11.15
N LEU A 125 -5.79 5.20 10.91
CA LEU A 125 -4.72 5.35 9.93
C LEU A 125 -3.45 4.69 10.48
N CYS A 126 -3.19 3.44 10.09
CA CYS A 126 -2.10 2.64 10.67
C CYS A 126 -0.77 2.87 9.96
N TRP A 127 -0.79 3.06 8.64
CA TRP A 127 0.43 3.07 7.84
C TRP A 127 0.45 4.23 6.86
N MET A 128 1.64 4.81 6.69
CA MET A 128 1.91 5.79 5.65
C MET A 128 3.05 5.28 4.76
N TRP A 129 2.79 5.18 3.45
CA TRP A 129 3.81 4.84 2.47
C TRP A 129 4.27 6.09 1.72
N LEU A 130 5.46 6.60 2.09
CA LEU A 130 6.16 7.64 1.34
C LEU A 130 7.02 7.02 0.26
N ASN A 131 6.77 7.38 -1.00
CA ASN A 131 7.56 6.90 -2.14
C ASN A 131 8.28 8.07 -2.83
N ILE A 132 9.53 8.31 -2.43
CA ILE A 132 10.36 9.40 -2.96
C ILE A 132 11.38 8.79 -3.92
N THR A 133 11.15 8.95 -5.23
CA THR A 133 12.20 8.78 -6.23
C THR A 133 12.89 10.13 -6.38
N GLY A 134 14.01 10.33 -5.67
CA GLY A 134 14.92 11.43 -5.96
C GLY A 134 15.65 11.12 -7.26
N SER A 135 15.37 11.90 -8.32
CA SER A 135 16.36 12.14 -9.36
C SER A 135 17.41 13.05 -8.75
N HIS A 136 18.58 12.50 -8.44
CA HIS A 136 19.79 13.29 -8.52
C HIS A 136 20.07 13.60 -9.98
#